data_AF-C9JE55-F1
#
_entry.id   AF-C9JE55-F1
#
_cell.length_a   1.000
_cell.length_b   1.000
_cell.length_c   1.000
_cell.angle_alpha   90.00
_cell.angle_beta   90.00
_cell.angle_gamma   90.00
#
_symmetry.space_group_name_H-M   'P 1'
#
loop_
_entity.id
_entity.type
_entity.pdbx_description
1 polymer ?
#
loop_
_entity_poly.entity_id
_entity_poly.type
_entity_poly.pdbx_seq_one_letter_code
_entity_poly.pdbx_strand_id
1 'polypeptide(L)'
;MAAATGDPGLSKLQFAPFSSALDVGFWHELTQKKLNEYRLDEAPKDIKGYYYNGDSAGLPARLTLEFSAFDMSAPTPARCCPAIGTLYNTNTLESFKTADKKLLLEQAANEIWESIKSGTALENPV
;
A
#
# COMPACT_ATOMS: atom_id res chain seq x y z
N MET A 1 16.30 -2.30 -39.66
CA MET A 1 17.18 -2.05 -38.50
C MET A 1 16.74 -3.01 -37.41
N ALA A 2 17.66 -3.87 -36.98
CA ALA A 2 17.41 -5.20 -36.42
C ALA A 2 16.63 -5.21 -35.09
N ALA A 3 15.64 -6.10 -35.02
CA ALA A 3 15.12 -6.59 -33.75
C ALA A 3 16.20 -7.43 -33.07
N ALA A 4 16.51 -7.10 -31.82
CA ALA A 4 17.42 -7.87 -31.00
C ALA A 4 16.85 -9.28 -30.80
N THR A 5 17.52 -10.27 -31.37
CA THR A 5 17.31 -11.70 -31.09
C THR A 5 17.68 -11.96 -29.64
N GLY A 6 16.67 -12.10 -28.77
CA GLY A 6 16.86 -12.48 -27.37
C GLY A 6 17.41 -13.90 -27.27
N ASP A 7 18.35 -14.08 -26.35
CA ASP A 7 18.94 -15.36 -25.97
C ASP A 7 17.84 -16.34 -25.47
N PRO A 8 17.73 -17.58 -25.98
CA PRO A 8 16.67 -18.52 -25.59
C PRO A 8 16.81 -19.08 -24.16
N GLY A 9 17.86 -18.71 -23.42
CA GLY A 9 18.11 -19.19 -22.05
C GLY A 9 17.72 -18.25 -20.91
N LEU A 10 17.40 -16.97 -21.17
CA LEU A 10 17.05 -16.00 -20.13
C LEU A 10 15.55 -15.71 -20.12
N SER A 11 14.81 -16.36 -19.24
CA SER A 11 13.45 -15.92 -18.89
C SER A 11 13.52 -14.53 -18.24
N LYS A 12 12.66 -13.61 -18.69
CA LYS A 12 12.54 -12.30 -18.06
C LYS A 12 12.03 -12.49 -16.63
N LEU A 13 12.66 -11.83 -15.66
CA LEU A 13 12.17 -11.81 -14.28
C LEU A 13 10.75 -11.20 -14.27
N GLN A 14 9.82 -11.92 -13.65
CA GLN A 14 8.43 -11.49 -13.48
C GLN A 14 8.12 -11.42 -11.98
N PHE A 15 7.34 -10.42 -11.59
CA PHE A 15 6.88 -10.24 -10.21
C PHE A 15 5.42 -10.65 -10.12
N ALA A 16 5.06 -11.36 -9.05
CA ALA A 16 3.67 -11.65 -8.74
C ALA A 16 2.96 -10.37 -8.26
N PRO A 17 1.71 -10.09 -8.69
CA PRO A 17 0.97 -8.94 -8.20
C PRO A 17 0.73 -8.99 -6.69
N PHE A 18 0.98 -7.87 -6.01
CA PHE A 18 0.68 -7.73 -4.60
C PHE A 18 -0.80 -7.41 -4.41
N SER A 19 -1.52 -8.25 -3.66
CA SER A 19 -2.97 -8.14 -3.48
C SER A 19 -3.31 -7.54 -2.13
N SER A 20 -4.37 -6.73 -2.04
CA SER A 20 -4.89 -6.23 -0.76
C SER A 20 -6.09 -7.05 -0.27
N ALA A 21 -6.26 -7.10 1.04
CA ALA A 21 -7.38 -7.69 1.74
C ALA A 21 -7.82 -6.72 2.85
N LEU A 22 -9.02 -6.15 2.73
CA LEU A 22 -9.58 -5.24 3.72
C LEU A 22 -10.60 -6.00 4.58
N ASP A 23 -10.43 -5.96 5.89
CA ASP A 23 -11.38 -6.53 6.84
C ASP A 23 -12.61 -5.62 7.02
N VAL A 24 -13.72 -6.19 7.50
CA VAL A 24 -14.94 -5.43 7.81
C VAL A 24 -14.66 -4.36 8.88
N GLY A 25 -13.81 -4.67 9.85
CA GLY A 25 -13.38 -3.74 10.90
C GLY A 25 -12.71 -2.49 10.36
N PHE A 26 -11.97 -2.59 9.26
CA PHE A 26 -11.36 -1.43 8.61
C PHE A 26 -12.43 -0.43 8.13
N TRP A 27 -13.47 -0.91 7.45
CA TRP A 27 -14.54 -0.04 6.94
C TRP A 27 -15.38 0.59 8.04
N HIS A 28 -15.65 -0.18 9.10
CA HIS A 28 -16.34 0.34 10.27
C HIS A 28 -15.55 1.48 10.91
N GLU A 29 -14.25 1.28 11.14
CA GLU A 29 -13.40 2.29 11.75
C GLU A 29 -13.22 3.52 10.86
N LEU A 30 -13.01 3.33 9.55
CA LEU A 30 -12.97 4.43 8.57
C LEU A 30 -14.24 5.26 8.62
N THR A 31 -15.41 4.63 8.74
CA THR A 31 -16.70 5.31 8.82
C THR A 31 -16.81 6.13 10.11
N GLN A 32 -16.44 5.54 11.26
CA GLN A 32 -16.43 6.24 12.54
C GLN A 32 -15.47 7.44 12.53
N LYS A 33 -14.25 7.26 12.03
CA LYS A 33 -13.27 8.34 11.85
C LYS A 33 -13.79 9.43 10.92
N LYS A 34 -14.40 9.05 9.80
CA LYS A 34 -14.94 10.01 8.83
C LYS A 34 -16.09 10.83 9.41
N LEU A 35 -16.98 10.23 10.19
CA LEU A 35 -18.11 10.94 10.79
C LEU A 35 -17.70 11.82 11.98
N ASN A 36 -16.86 11.30 12.87
CA ASN A 36 -16.58 11.93 14.16
C ASN A 36 -15.40 12.91 14.09
N GLU A 37 -14.35 12.56 13.34
CA GLU A 37 -13.06 13.27 13.33
C GLU A 37 -12.83 14.02 12.01
N TYR A 38 -12.77 13.32 10.88
CA TYR A 38 -12.38 13.93 9.61
C TYR A 38 -13.46 14.83 9.03
N ARG A 39 -14.73 14.43 9.13
CA ARG A 39 -15.88 15.15 8.56
C ARG A 39 -15.64 15.47 7.08
N LEU A 40 -15.53 16.75 6.74
CA LEU A 40 -15.28 17.23 5.37
C LEU A 40 -13.79 17.24 4.99
N ASP A 41 -12.88 16.95 5.92
CA ASP A 41 -11.45 16.86 5.67
C ASP A 41 -11.14 15.69 4.72
N GLU A 42 -10.45 16.00 3.63
CA GLU A 42 -9.97 15.06 2.61
C GLU A 42 -8.45 14.94 2.63
N ALA A 43 -7.79 15.48 3.66
CA ALA A 43 -6.34 15.39 3.79
C ALA A 43 -5.89 13.91 3.88
N PRO A 44 -4.73 13.56 3.28
CA PRO A 44 -4.17 12.22 3.37
C PRO A 44 -3.99 11.80 4.83
N LYS A 45 -4.28 10.52 5.12
CA LYS A 45 -4.12 9.94 6.46
C LYS A 45 -3.17 8.76 6.40
N ASP A 46 -2.21 8.74 7.31
CA ASP A 46 -1.31 7.59 7.43
C ASP A 46 -2.08 6.40 7.99
N ILE A 47 -1.86 5.24 7.37
CA ILE A 47 -2.43 3.97 7.78
C ILE A 47 -1.35 2.89 7.82
N LYS A 48 -1.54 1.92 8.71
CA LYS A 48 -0.62 0.81 8.92
C LYS A 48 -1.32 -0.51 8.62
N GLY A 49 -0.89 -1.15 7.55
CA GLY A 49 -1.24 -2.53 7.24
C GLY A 49 -0.16 -3.50 7.70
N TYR A 50 -0.40 -4.77 7.39
CA TYR A 50 0.61 -5.80 7.53
C TYR A 50 0.43 -6.86 6.45
N TYR A 51 1.51 -7.52 6.08
CA TYR A 51 1.46 -8.66 5.16
C TYR A 51 2.17 -9.87 5.75
N TYR A 52 1.79 -11.04 5.26
CA TYR A 52 2.35 -12.32 5.68
C TYR A 52 2.92 -13.03 4.45
N ASN A 53 4.11 -13.62 4.61
CA ASN A 53 4.85 -14.29 3.53
C ASN A 53 5.03 -15.80 3.77
N GLY A 54 4.28 -16.39 4.70
CA GLY A 54 4.38 -17.83 5.02
C GLY A 54 3.20 -18.66 4.52
N ASP A 55 2.44 -18.18 3.53
CA ASP A 55 1.38 -18.96 2.89
C ASP A 55 1.96 -20.12 2.07
N SER A 56 1.14 -21.13 1.81
CA SER A 56 1.55 -22.29 1.02
C SER A 56 1.93 -21.88 -0.42
N ALA A 57 2.85 -22.66 -1.02
CA ALA A 57 3.30 -22.41 -2.39
C ALA A 57 2.11 -22.35 -3.36
N GLY A 58 1.96 -21.22 -4.05
CA GLY A 58 0.88 -20.97 -5.00
C GLY A 58 -0.20 -19.99 -4.51
N LEU A 59 -0.20 -19.60 -3.25
CA LEU A 59 -1.06 -18.51 -2.75
C LEU A 59 -0.32 -17.16 -2.83
N PRO A 60 -0.93 -16.10 -3.39
CA PRO A 60 -0.31 -14.78 -3.43
C PRO A 60 -0.30 -14.16 -2.03
N ALA A 61 0.82 -13.56 -1.64
CA ALA A 61 0.90 -12.76 -0.42
C ALA A 61 -0.09 -11.59 -0.47
N ARG A 62 -0.73 -11.32 0.67
CA ARG A 62 -1.76 -10.27 0.77
C ARG A 62 -1.38 -9.23 1.80
N LEU A 63 -1.60 -7.96 1.47
CA LEU A 63 -1.60 -6.85 2.39
C LEU A 63 -2.95 -6.78 3.09
N THR A 64 -2.96 -7.04 4.40
CA THR A 64 -4.16 -6.98 5.22
C THR A 64 -4.28 -5.63 5.91
N LEU A 65 -5.49 -5.06 5.85
CA LEU A 65 -5.89 -3.85 6.58
C LEU A 65 -7.06 -4.19 7.50
N GLU A 66 -6.89 -3.95 8.81
CA GLU A 66 -7.89 -4.25 9.84
C GLU A 66 -8.33 -2.97 10.57
N PHE A 67 -9.12 -3.12 11.65
CA PHE A 67 -9.55 -2.00 12.49
C PHE A 67 -8.37 -1.21 13.07
N SER A 68 -7.24 -1.87 13.33
CA SER A 68 -6.01 -1.25 13.86
C SER A 68 -5.24 -0.43 12.83
N ALA A 69 -5.69 -0.39 11.57
CA ALA A 69 -4.94 0.30 10.50
C ALA A 69 -4.81 1.81 10.72
N PHE A 70 -5.67 2.42 11.53
CA PHE A 70 -5.63 3.84 11.86
C PHE A 70 -4.81 4.15 13.12
N ASP A 71 -4.30 3.13 13.80
CA ASP A 71 -3.43 3.26 14.97
C ASP A 71 -1.99 2.90 14.59
N MET A 72 -1.18 3.93 14.32
CA MET A 72 0.24 3.76 13.97
C MET A 72 1.06 3.13 15.10
N SER A 73 0.60 3.28 16.35
CA SER A 73 1.26 2.73 17.53
C SER A 73 0.92 1.26 17.78
N ALA A 74 -0.11 0.74 17.12
CA ALA A 74 -0.53 -0.65 17.28
C ALA A 74 0.61 -1.61 16.91
N PRO A 75 0.88 -2.65 17.72
CA PRO A 75 1.89 -3.64 17.42
C PRO A 75 1.50 -4.44 16.17
N THR A 76 2.46 -4.68 15.30
CA THR A 76 2.25 -5.58 14.16
C THR A 76 2.09 -7.02 14.66
N PRO A 77 1.11 -7.79 14.15
CA PRO A 77 0.92 -9.18 14.56
C PRO A 77 2.19 -10.02 14.41
N ALA A 78 2.34 -11.02 15.29
CA ALA A 78 3.51 -11.89 15.28
C ALA A 78 3.66 -12.61 13.92
N ARG A 79 4.89 -12.62 13.39
CA ARG A 79 5.26 -13.19 12.08
C ARG A 79 4.71 -12.42 10.87
N CYS A 80 4.10 -11.26 11.05
CA CYS A 80 3.73 -10.36 9.95
C CYS A 80 4.76 -9.24 9.80
N CYS A 81 4.90 -8.74 8.57
CA CYS A 81 5.70 -7.56 8.25
C CYS A 81 4.79 -6.33 8.26
N PRO A 82 5.19 -5.22 8.91
CA PRO A 82 4.42 -3.97 8.85
C PRO A 82 4.50 -3.39 7.44
N ALA A 83 3.46 -2.69 7.02
CA ALA A 83 3.46 -1.88 5.81
C ALA A 83 2.79 -0.54 6.10
N ILE A 84 3.54 0.55 5.99
CA ILE A 84 3.02 1.90 6.17
C ILE A 84 2.59 2.45 4.82
N GLY A 85 1.45 3.13 4.79
CA GLY A 85 0.95 3.77 3.59
C GLY A 85 0.01 4.92 3.90
N THR A 86 -0.54 5.50 2.83
CA THR A 86 -1.39 6.69 2.93
C THR A 86 -2.77 6.41 2.35
N LEU A 87 -3.80 6.73 3.11
CA LEU A 87 -5.19 6.67 2.72
C LEU A 87 -5.66 8.02 2.18
N TYR A 88 -6.15 8.01 0.93
CA TYR A 88 -6.82 9.12 0.29
C TYR A 88 -8.32 8.85 0.23
N ASN A 89 -9.10 9.54 1.07
CA ASN A 89 -10.56 9.39 1.13
C ASN A 89 -11.27 10.68 0.71
N THR A 90 -11.96 10.63 -0.43
CA THR A 90 -12.73 11.76 -0.97
C THR A 90 -14.18 11.74 -0.46
N ASN A 91 -14.75 12.91 -0.24
CA ASN A 91 -16.13 13.13 0.20
C ASN A 91 -17.16 12.77 -0.88
N THR A 92 -16.82 12.98 -2.15
CA THR A 92 -17.73 12.75 -3.27
C THR A 92 -17.20 11.70 -4.22
N LEU A 93 -18.13 10.95 -4.84
CA LEU A 93 -17.79 9.97 -5.87
C LEU A 93 -17.19 10.63 -7.11
N GLU A 94 -17.60 11.86 -7.44
CA GLU A 94 -17.04 12.61 -8.57
C GLU A 94 -15.57 12.95 -8.32
N SER A 95 -15.24 13.48 -7.13
CA SER A 95 -13.84 13.73 -6.73
C SER A 95 -12.99 12.47 -6.84
N PHE A 96 -13.52 11.31 -6.43
CA PHE A 96 -12.82 10.02 -6.58
C PHE A 96 -12.57 9.62 -8.04
N LYS A 97 -13.54 9.91 -8.94
CA LYS A 97 -13.43 9.59 -10.36
C LYS A 97 -12.47 10.52 -11.10
N THR A 98 -12.46 11.80 -10.72
CA THR A 98 -11.60 12.82 -11.33
C THR A 98 -10.20 12.88 -10.71
N ALA A 99 -9.99 12.22 -9.56
CA ALA A 99 -8.69 12.14 -8.92
C ALA A 99 -7.64 11.53 -9.87
N ASP A 100 -6.48 12.17 -9.94
CA ASP A 100 -5.36 11.70 -10.76
C ASP A 100 -4.63 10.57 -10.05
N LYS A 101 -5.15 9.36 -10.23
CA LYS A 101 -4.59 8.12 -9.65
C LYS A 101 -3.16 7.85 -10.13
N LYS A 102 -2.81 8.33 -11.33
CA LYS A 102 -1.47 8.16 -11.88
C LYS A 102 -0.50 9.07 -11.13
N LEU A 103 -0.87 10.33 -10.93
CA LEU A 103 -0.07 11.26 -10.15
C LEU A 103 0.12 10.77 -8.71
N LEU A 104 -0.93 10.29 -8.05
CA LEU A 104 -0.84 9.75 -6.69
C LEU A 104 0.12 8.54 -6.62
N LEU A 105 0.08 7.66 -7.62
CA LEU A 105 1.00 6.52 -7.72
C LEU A 105 2.44 6.97 -7.96
N GLU A 106 2.65 7.95 -8.84
CA GLU A 106 3.98 8.52 -9.11
C GLU A 106 4.56 9.23 -7.88
N GLN A 107 3.73 9.93 -7.10
CA GLN A 107 4.13 10.54 -5.84
C GLN A 107 4.62 9.49 -4.84
N ALA A 108 3.83 8.45 -4.58
CA ALA A 108 4.24 7.36 -3.70
C ALA A 108 5.52 6.65 -4.19
N ALA A 109 5.64 6.43 -5.50
CA ALA A 109 6.86 5.84 -6.08
C ALA A 109 8.08 6.74 -5.90
N ASN A 110 7.92 8.06 -6.06
CA ASN A 110 9.00 9.03 -5.83
C ASN A 110 9.43 9.08 -4.37
N GLU A 111 8.49 9.02 -3.42
CA GLU A 111 8.82 8.97 -1.97
C GLU A 111 9.69 7.75 -1.63
N ILE A 112 9.33 6.58 -2.17
CA ILE A 112 10.13 5.35 -2.03
C ILE A 112 11.50 5.54 -2.68
N TRP A 113 11.55 6.10 -3.89
CA TRP A 113 12.79 6.29 -4.64
C TRP A 113 13.77 7.26 -3.94
N GLU A 114 13.26 8.37 -3.41
CA GLU A 114 14.07 9.32 -2.65
C GLU A 114 14.56 8.71 -1.33
N SER A 115 13.73 7.91 -0.65
CA SER A 115 14.12 7.17 0.56
C SER A 115 15.22 6.13 0.28
N ILE A 116 15.22 5.51 -0.91
CA ILE A 116 16.29 4.62 -1.35
C ILE A 116 17.58 5.40 -1.61
N LYS A 117 17.50 6.54 -2.31
CA LYS A 117 18.68 7.39 -2.61
C LYS A 117 19.30 8.00 -1.37
N SER A 118 18.50 8.45 -0.42
CA SER A 118 18.97 9.06 0.83
C SER A 118 19.60 8.05 1.78
N GLY A 119 19.38 6.75 1.56
CA GLY A 119 19.79 5.68 2.47
C GLY A 119 18.83 5.48 3.64
N THR A 120 17.74 6.27 3.76
CA THR A 120 16.74 6.12 4.80
C THR A 120 16.07 4.74 4.75
N ALA A 121 15.86 4.20 3.55
CA ALA A 121 15.33 2.84 3.37
C ALA A 121 16.28 1.74 3.89
N LEU A 122 17.58 2.02 4.05
CA LEU A 122 18.54 1.08 4.65
C LEU A 122 18.50 1.14 6.18
N GLU A 123 18.29 2.33 6.74
CA GLU A 123 18.18 2.53 8.19
C GLU A 123 16.84 2.04 8.73
N ASN A 124 15.76 2.31 8.00
CA ASN A 124 14.43 1.82 8.30
C ASN A 124 13.78 1.23 7.03
N PRO A 125 13.87 -0.08 6.82
CA PRO A 125 13.27 -0.75 5.66
C PRO A 125 11.75 -0.95 5.80
N VAL A 126 11.14 -0.40 6.86
CA VAL A 126 9.72 -0.51 7.20
C VAL A 126 9.00 0.82 7.02
#